data_AF-A0A5N5WIS4-F1
#
_entry.id   AF-A0A5N5WIS4-F1
#
_cell.length_a   1.000
_cell.length_b   1.000
_cell.length_c   1.000
_cell.angle_alpha   90.00
_cell.angle_beta   90.00
_cell.angle_gamma   90.00
#
_symmetry.space_group_name_H-M   'P 1'
#
loop_
_entity.id
_entity.type
_entity.pdbx_description
1 polymer ?
#
loop_
_entity_poly.entity_id
_entity_poly.type
_entity_poly.pdbx_seq_one_letter_code
_entity_poly.pdbx_strand_id
1 'polypeptide(L)'
;MPLGAMMSLSLMAVPVLLDTTMEAAQLYHQWTRMYHYGHQVLPTMAVTTFLLYGYTAVKRRRAGRPWGIFVLAGLTTLSMLPFTWLVMVPTNNELFRREKLGLSDVSILEIDDAKALVVKWSRMHLARCLMPLAGAIVGMIGHKSS
;
A
#
# COMPACT_ATOMS: atom_id res chain seq x y z
N MET A 1 -13.18 -2.55 7.03
CA MET A 1 -12.11 -2.99 7.94
C MET A 1 -10.70 -3.12 7.33
N PRO A 2 -10.47 -3.60 6.08
CA PRO A 2 -9.10 -3.91 5.63
C PRO A 2 -8.18 -2.72 5.24
N LEU A 3 -8.71 -1.59 4.74
CA LEU A 3 -7.87 -0.41 4.41
C LEU A 3 -7.24 0.23 5.66
N GLY A 4 -7.97 0.24 6.78
CA GLY A 4 -7.45 0.76 8.05
C GLY A 4 -6.26 -0.05 8.56
N ALA A 5 -6.30 -1.38 8.39
CA ALA A 5 -5.17 -2.25 8.72
C ALA A 5 -3.96 -2.04 7.81
N MET A 6 -4.15 -1.58 6.57
CA MET A 6 -3.05 -1.22 5.68
C MET A 6 -2.43 0.11 6.10
N MET A 7 -3.26 1.12 6.37
CA MET A 7 -2.78 2.45 6.80
C MET A 7 -2.08 2.39 8.17
N SER A 8 -2.49 1.50 9.07
CA SER A 8 -1.86 1.35 10.39
C SER A 8 -0.38 0.94 10.32
N LEU A 9 0.06 0.27 9.25
CA LEU A 9 1.48 -0.02 9.06
C LEU A 9 2.31 1.27 9.02
N SER A 10 1.88 2.25 8.25
CA SER A 10 2.60 3.52 8.12
C SER A 10 2.30 4.51 9.24
N LEU A 11 1.09 4.47 9.82
CA LEU A 11 0.65 5.43 10.85
C LEU A 11 1.04 5.01 12.27
N MET A 12 1.21 3.72 12.52
CA MET A 12 1.51 3.20 13.86
C MET A 12 2.79 2.37 13.88
N ALA A 13 2.87 1.34 13.02
CA ALA A 13 4.01 0.41 13.08
C ALA A 13 5.34 1.11 12.71
N VAL A 14 5.39 1.87 11.61
CA VAL A 14 6.59 2.59 11.20
C VAL A 14 7.13 3.54 12.29
N PRO A 15 6.33 4.46 12.87
CA PRO A 15 6.80 5.29 13.98
C PRO A 15 7.37 4.48 15.14
N VAL A 16 6.68 3.42 15.56
CA VAL A 16 7.16 2.54 16.64
C VAL A 16 8.52 1.92 16.29
N LEU A 17 8.70 1.43 15.06
CA LEU A 17 9.99 0.88 14.62
C LEU A 17 11.09 1.94 14.62
N LEU A 18 10.81 3.15 14.15
CA LEU A 18 11.79 4.24 14.07
C LEU A 18 12.23 4.75 15.47
N ASP A 19 11.31 4.76 16.43
CA ASP A 19 11.55 5.26 17.78
C ASP A 19 12.24 4.22 18.67
N THR A 20 11.94 2.93 18.48
CA THR A 20 12.42 1.86 19.38
C THR A 20 13.67 1.14 18.89
N THR A 21 14.04 1.29 17.62
CA THR A 21 15.14 0.53 17.03
C THR A 21 16.41 1.36 16.93
N MET A 22 17.48 0.84 17.52
CA MET A 22 18.79 1.49 17.56
C MET A 22 19.77 0.91 16.52
N GLU A 23 19.51 -0.31 16.04
CA GLU A 23 20.40 -1.00 15.09
C GLU A 23 19.78 -1.09 13.70
N ALA A 24 20.56 -0.73 12.68
CA ALA A 24 20.10 -0.70 11.29
C ALA A 24 19.64 -2.08 10.80
N ALA A 25 20.40 -3.13 11.08
CA ALA A 25 20.08 -4.51 10.69
C ALA A 25 18.73 -4.96 11.28
N GLN A 26 18.50 -4.66 12.56
CA GLN A 26 17.23 -4.94 13.23
C GLN A 26 16.07 -4.18 12.57
N LEU A 27 16.26 -2.90 12.24
CA LEU A 27 15.22 -2.08 11.62
C LEU A 27 14.82 -2.62 10.24
N TYR A 28 15.80 -3.02 9.42
CA TYR A 28 15.53 -3.65 8.11
C TYR A 28 14.81 -4.99 8.26
N HIS A 29 15.19 -5.80 9.24
CA HIS A 29 14.52 -7.06 9.51
C HIS A 29 13.07 -6.87 9.95
N GLN A 30 12.82 -5.98 10.91
CA GLN A 30 11.47 -5.66 11.38
C GLN A 30 10.60 -5.08 10.25
N TRP A 31 11.15 -4.19 9.43
CA TRP A 31 10.46 -3.68 8.25
C TRP A 31 10.11 -4.82 7.28
N THR A 32 11.04 -5.76 7.01
CA THR A 32 10.82 -6.90 6.12
C THR A 32 9.69 -7.80 6.62
N ARG A 33 9.65 -8.08 7.94
CA ARG A 33 8.56 -8.82 8.57
C ARG A 33 7.23 -8.09 8.43
N MET A 34 7.20 -6.79 8.76
CA MET A 34 6.01 -5.93 8.61
C MET A 34 5.51 -5.92 7.15
N TYR A 35 6.42 -5.77 6.19
CA TYR A 35 6.10 -5.79 4.77
C TYR A 35 5.48 -7.12 4.35
N HIS A 36 6.03 -8.24 4.81
CA HIS A 36 5.52 -9.58 4.46
C HIS A 36 4.06 -9.77 4.88
N TYR A 37 3.72 -9.36 6.12
CA TYR A 37 2.34 -9.40 6.61
C TYR A 37 1.41 -8.47 5.82
N GLY A 38 1.90 -7.30 5.39
CA GLY A 38 1.13 -6.37 4.57
C GLY A 38 0.91 -6.87 3.13
N HIS A 39 1.96 -7.39 2.49
CA HIS A 39 2.01 -7.75 1.08
C HIS A 39 1.02 -8.86 0.70
N GLN A 40 0.79 -9.84 1.58
CA GLN A 40 -0.10 -10.98 1.31
C GLN A 40 -1.58 -10.60 1.19
N VAL A 41 -2.02 -9.51 1.82
CA VAL A 41 -3.44 -9.12 1.87
C VAL A 41 -3.83 -8.19 0.70
N LEU A 42 -2.85 -7.51 0.11
CA LEU A 42 -3.07 -6.31 -0.70
C LEU A 42 -3.57 -6.54 -2.14
N PRO A 43 -2.98 -7.44 -2.96
CA PRO A 43 -3.42 -7.66 -4.34
C PRO A 43 -4.85 -8.22 -4.41
N THR A 44 -5.18 -9.15 -3.53
CA THR A 44 -6.51 -9.78 -3.46
C THR A 44 -7.61 -8.75 -3.21
N MET A 45 -7.34 -7.75 -2.37
CA MET A 45 -8.31 -6.69 -2.03
C MET A 45 -8.60 -5.75 -3.19
N ALA A 46 -7.57 -5.30 -3.92
CA ALA A 46 -7.77 -4.42 -5.07
C ALA A 46 -8.51 -5.13 -6.20
N VAL A 47 -8.17 -6.40 -6.46
CA VAL A 47 -8.88 -7.23 -7.44
C VAL A 47 -10.33 -7.42 -7.02
N THR A 48 -10.59 -7.79 -5.76
CA THR A 48 -11.98 -7.97 -5.25
C THR A 48 -12.80 -6.69 -5.37
N THR A 49 -12.24 -5.55 -4.98
CA THR A 49 -12.91 -4.24 -5.05
C THR A 49 -13.18 -3.83 -6.49
N PHE A 50 -12.22 -4.04 -7.39
CA PHE A 50 -12.39 -3.82 -8.82
C PHE A 50 -13.50 -4.69 -9.40
N LEU A 51 -13.55 -5.98 -9.06
CA LEU A 51 -14.60 -6.90 -9.51
C LEU A 51 -15.98 -6.47 -9.03
N LEU A 52 -16.11 -6.01 -7.78
CA LEU A 52 -17.37 -5.49 -7.23
C LEU A 52 -17.84 -4.23 -7.99
N TYR A 53 -16.92 -3.31 -8.30
CA TYR A 53 -17.24 -2.13 -9.10
C TYR A 53 -17.60 -2.50 -10.54
N GLY A 54 -16.88 -3.44 -11.14
CA GLY A 54 -17.19 -3.97 -12.48
C GLY A 54 -18.57 -4.61 -12.54
N TYR A 55 -18.91 -5.46 -11.57
CA TYR A 55 -20.24 -6.05 -11.44
C TYR A 55 -21.33 -4.98 -11.31
N THR A 56 -21.11 -3.98 -10.45
CA THR A 56 -22.05 -2.88 -10.26
C THR A 56 -22.24 -2.07 -11.54
N ALA A 57 -21.16 -1.78 -12.27
CA ALA A 57 -21.20 -1.10 -13.56
C ALA A 57 -22.00 -1.89 -14.60
N VAL A 58 -21.78 -3.20 -14.71
CA VAL A 58 -22.53 -4.08 -15.64
C VAL A 58 -24.02 -4.11 -15.28
N LYS A 59 -24.35 -4.28 -14.00
CA LYS A 59 -25.75 -4.27 -13.53
C LYS A 59 -26.44 -2.95 -13.84
N ARG A 60 -25.77 -1.82 -13.58
CA ARG A 60 -26.28 -0.46 -13.86
C ARG A 60 -26.48 -0.23 -15.35
N ARG A 61 -25.51 -0.64 -16.18
CA ARG A 61 -25.59 -0.55 -17.64
C ARG A 61 -26.77 -1.32 -18.19
N ARG A 62 -27.02 -2.55 -17.71
CA ARG A 62 -28.19 -3.36 -18.09
C ARG A 62 -29.52 -2.72 -17.68
N ALA A 63 -29.54 -1.93 -16.61
CA ALA A 63 -30.71 -1.20 -16.14
C ALA A 63 -30.87 0.21 -16.76
N GLY A 64 -30.05 0.57 -17.77
CA GLY A 64 -30.09 1.91 -18.39
C GLY A 64 -29.66 3.05 -17.46
N ARG A 65 -28.99 2.75 -16.35
CA ARG A 65 -28.55 3.74 -15.35
C ARG A 65 -27.10 4.18 -15.57
N PRO A 66 -26.71 5.38 -15.09
CA PRO A 66 -25.32 5.80 -15.08
C PRO A 66 -24.40 4.77 -14.41
N TRP A 67 -23.35 4.35 -15.14
CA TRP A 67 -22.43 3.28 -14.74
C TRP A 67 -20.95 3.70 -14.78
N GLY A 68 -20.61 4.76 -15.52
CA GLY A 68 -19.22 5.20 -15.71
C GLY A 68 -18.50 5.55 -14.41
N ILE A 69 -19.22 6.07 -13.42
CA ILE A 69 -18.66 6.41 -12.11
C ILE A 69 -18.13 5.19 -11.34
N PHE A 70 -18.75 4.01 -11.51
CA PHE A 70 -18.25 2.77 -10.90
C PHE A 70 -17.01 2.25 -11.64
N VAL A 71 -16.93 2.45 -12.95
CA VAL A 71 -15.69 2.15 -13.70
C VAL A 71 -14.56 3.07 -13.25
N LEU A 72 -14.81 4.36 -13.08
CA LEU A 72 -13.84 5.30 -12.54
C LEU A 72 -13.37 4.90 -11.13
N ALA A 73 -14.30 4.50 -10.25
CA ALA A 73 -13.98 3.99 -8.91
C ALA A 73 -13.06 2.75 -8.95
N GLY A 74 -13.35 1.81 -9.85
CA GLY A 74 -12.55 0.61 -10.09
C GLY A 74 -11.15 0.93 -10.61
N LEU A 75 -11.04 1.78 -11.64
CA LEU A 75 -9.75 2.19 -12.23
C LEU A 75 -8.90 2.98 -11.23
N THR A 76 -9.52 3.87 -10.45
CA THR A 76 -8.84 4.63 -9.40
C THR A 76 -8.25 3.67 -8.37
N THR A 77 -9.00 2.65 -7.95
CA THR A 77 -8.51 1.61 -7.04
C THR A 77 -7.35 0.81 -7.67
N LEU A 78 -7.48 0.38 -8.92
CA LEU A 78 -6.45 -0.40 -9.60
C LEU A 78 -5.16 0.38 -9.87
N SER A 79 -5.21 1.71 -9.96
CA SER A 79 -4.02 2.55 -10.18
C SER A 79 -2.95 2.39 -9.09
N MET A 80 -3.33 1.86 -7.92
CA MET A 80 -2.36 1.52 -6.87
C MET A 80 -1.34 0.45 -7.32
N LEU A 81 -1.71 -0.44 -8.26
CA LEU A 81 -0.84 -1.51 -8.76
C LEU A 81 0.34 -0.96 -9.57
N PRO A 82 0.13 -0.17 -10.65
CA PRO A 82 1.26 0.44 -11.37
C PRO A 82 2.04 1.42 -10.49
N PHE A 83 1.39 2.14 -9.56
CA PHE A 83 2.12 2.93 -8.56
C PHE A 83 3.07 2.07 -7.73
N THR A 84 2.62 0.90 -7.28
CA THR A 84 3.47 -0.01 -6.50
C THR A 84 4.68 -0.46 -7.32
N TRP A 85 4.45 -0.93 -8.55
CA TRP A 85 5.51 -1.48 -9.40
C TRP A 85 6.52 -0.42 -9.86
N LEU A 86 6.05 0.76 -10.25
CA LEU A 86 6.91 1.80 -10.81
C LEU A 86 7.59 2.64 -9.74
N VAL A 87 6.91 2.91 -8.62
CA VAL A 87 7.37 3.86 -7.60
C VAL A 87 7.94 3.17 -6.37
N MET A 88 7.28 2.11 -5.87
CA MET A 88 7.68 1.50 -4.61
C MET A 88 8.70 0.37 -4.75
N VAL A 89 8.66 -0.43 -5.83
CA VAL A 89 9.56 -1.59 -6.00
C VAL A 89 11.04 -1.24 -5.87
N PRO A 90 11.57 -0.15 -6.45
CA PRO A 90 12.98 0.20 -6.29
C PRO A 90 13.39 0.37 -4.81
N THR A 91 12.52 1.01 -4.01
CA THR A 91 12.78 1.22 -2.58
C THR A 91 12.60 -0.08 -1.78
N ASN A 92 11.61 -0.91 -2.13
CA ASN A 92 11.44 -2.23 -1.51
C ASN A 92 12.66 -3.11 -1.75
N ASN A 93 13.17 -3.15 -2.99
CA ASN A 93 14.33 -3.95 -3.35
C ASN A 93 15.58 -3.50 -2.59
N GLU A 94 15.77 -2.19 -2.43
CA GLU A 94 16.89 -1.67 -1.63
C GLU A 94 16.76 -2.05 -0.14
N LEU A 95 15.57 -1.96 0.45
CA LEU A 95 15.33 -2.39 1.82
C LEU A 95 15.61 -3.88 2.03
N PHE A 96 15.16 -4.75 1.11
CA PHE A 96 15.48 -6.18 1.15
C PHE A 96 16.97 -6.46 0.95
N ARG A 97 17.65 -5.69 0.10
CA ARG A 97 19.09 -5.83 -0.13
C ARG A 97 19.87 -5.47 1.14
N ARG A 98 19.49 -4.39 1.81
CA ARG A 98 20.11 -3.94 3.07
C ARG A 98 19.85 -4.90 4.22
N GLU A 99 18.66 -5.50 4.30
CA GLU A 99 18.36 -6.56 5.28
C GLU A 99 19.32 -7.75 5.13
N LYS A 100 19.51 -8.24 3.89
CA LYS A 100 20.45 -9.33 3.61
C LYS A 100 21.91 -8.99 3.94
N LEU A 101 22.33 -7.74 3.67
CA LEU A 101 23.66 -7.28 4.03
C LEU A 101 23.86 -7.23 5.55
N GLY A 102 22.87 -6.76 6.30
CA GLY A 102 22.93 -6.71 7.76
C GLY A 102 23.04 -8.08 8.43
N LEU A 103 22.63 -9.15 7.74
CA LEU A 103 22.88 -10.53 8.19
C LEU A 103 24.33 -10.98 8.00
N SER A 104 25.06 -10.35 7.08
CA SER A 104 26.42 -10.75 6.70
C SER A 104 27.49 -9.89 7.36
N ASP A 105 27.25 -8.58 7.49
CA ASP A 105 28.16 -7.63 8.14
C ASP A 105 27.35 -6.42 8.64
N VAL A 106 27.29 -6.27 9.96
CA VAL A 106 26.51 -5.21 10.63
C VAL A 106 27.26 -3.88 10.60
N SER A 107 28.60 -3.89 10.47
CA SER A 107 29.45 -2.70 10.61
C SER A 107 29.29 -1.67 9.48
N ILE A 108 28.69 -2.09 8.37
CA ILE A 108 28.49 -1.28 7.15
C ILE A 108 27.15 -0.53 7.11
N LEU A 109 26.29 -0.70 8.11
CA LEU A 109 24.93 -0.15 8.10
C LEU A 109 24.75 0.95 9.14
N GLU A 110 24.52 2.17 8.67
CA GLU A 110 24.16 3.30 9.53
C GLU A 110 22.66 3.29 9.83
N ILE A 111 22.31 3.55 11.10
CA ILE A 111 20.92 3.59 11.56
C ILE A 111 20.15 4.75 10.91
N ASP A 112 20.78 5.89 10.69
CA ASP A 112 20.13 7.07 10.10
C ASP A 112 19.72 6.83 8.64
N ASP A 113 20.59 6.15 7.87
CA ASP A 113 20.28 5.68 6.52
C ASP A 113 19.08 4.72 6.51
N ALA A 114 19.05 3.78 7.46
CA ALA A 114 17.95 2.83 7.60
C ALA A 114 16.62 3.55 7.92
N LYS A 115 16.64 4.51 8.85
CA LYS A 115 15.48 5.34 9.19
C LYS A 115 15.02 6.15 7.99
N ALA A 116 15.91 6.82 7.27
CA ALA A 116 15.58 7.61 6.09
C ALA A 116 14.91 6.75 5.00
N LEU A 117 15.41 5.54 4.77
CA LEU A 117 14.86 4.63 3.77
C LEU A 117 13.47 4.10 4.18
N VAL A 118 13.26 3.76 5.45
CA VAL A 118 11.95 3.35 5.99
C VAL A 118 10.94 4.51 5.96
N VAL A 119 11.36 5.74 6.27
CA VAL A 119 10.51 6.95 6.15
C VAL A 119 10.10 7.17 4.70
N LYS A 120 11.05 7.08 3.75
CA LYS A 120 10.76 7.18 2.31
C LYS A 120 9.73 6.15 1.89
N TRP A 121 9.91 4.89 2.29
CA TRP A 121 8.94 3.83 2.05
C TRP A 121 7.56 4.16 2.62
N SER A 122 7.49 4.60 3.87
CA SER A 122 6.23 4.92 4.56
C SER A 122 5.44 6.00 3.85
N ARG A 123 6.11 7.06 3.36
CA ARG A 123 5.48 8.14 2.59
C ARG A 123 4.83 7.62 1.29
N MET A 124 5.55 6.77 0.54
CA MET A 124 4.99 6.18 -0.68
C MET A 124 3.85 5.20 -0.36
N HIS A 125 3.98 4.42 0.73
CA HIS A 125 2.95 3.50 1.15
C HIS A 125 1.66 4.24 1.57
N LEU A 126 1.76 5.35 2.30
CA LEU A 126 0.62 6.22 2.61
C LEU A 126 -0.03 6.76 1.35
N ALA A 127 0.76 7.30 0.42
CA ALA A 127 0.26 7.78 -0.87
C ALA A 127 -0.52 6.67 -1.58
N ARG A 128 0.03 5.46 -1.65
CA ARG A 128 -0.61 4.28 -2.24
C ARG A 128 -1.97 3.96 -1.62
N CYS A 129 -2.12 4.10 -0.31
CA CYS A 129 -3.37 3.84 0.39
C CYS A 129 -4.48 4.86 0.05
N LEU A 130 -4.14 6.03 -0.50
CA LEU A 130 -5.12 7.03 -0.91
C LEU A 130 -5.88 6.63 -2.19
N MET A 131 -5.29 5.83 -3.08
CA MET A 131 -5.95 5.37 -4.32
C MET A 131 -7.21 4.52 -4.04
N PRO A 132 -7.15 3.42 -3.26
CA PRO A 132 -8.36 2.67 -2.92
C PRO A 132 -9.35 3.49 -2.07
N LEU A 133 -8.87 4.42 -1.24
CA LEU A 133 -9.75 5.33 -0.49
C LEU A 133 -10.53 6.26 -1.43
N ALA A 134 -9.84 6.86 -2.40
CA ALA A 134 -10.45 7.71 -3.41
C ALA A 134 -11.45 6.92 -4.27
N GLY A 135 -11.09 5.70 -4.69
CA GLY A 135 -12.00 4.79 -5.39
C GLY A 135 -13.27 4.49 -4.58
N ALA A 136 -13.13 4.25 -3.28
CA ALA A 136 -14.26 4.07 -2.37
C ALA A 136 -15.19 5.29 -2.32
N ILE A 137 -14.62 6.50 -2.20
CA ILE A 137 -15.38 7.76 -2.18
C ILE A 137 -16.12 7.96 -3.51
N VAL A 138 -15.45 7.78 -4.65
CA VAL A 138 -16.06 7.90 -5.99
C VAL A 138 -17.21 6.91 -6.14
N GLY A 139 -17.03 5.66 -5.71
CA GLY A 139 -18.08 4.64 -5.73
C GLY A 139 -19.29 4.99 -4.85
N MET A 140 -19.06 5.57 -3.67
CA MET A 140 -20.12 6.05 -2.78
C MET A 140 -20.91 7.21 -3.38
N ILE A 141 -20.24 8.17 -4.02
CA ILE A 141 -20.89 9.28 -4.73
C ILE A 141 -21.79 8.73 -5.84
N GLY A 142 -21.28 7.79 -6.64
CA GLY A 142 -22.04 7.14 -7.70
C GLY A 142 -23.22 6.30 -7.22
N HIS A 143 -23.21 5.89 -5.96
CA HIS A 143 -24.38 5.25 -5.35
C HIS A 143 -25.44 6.28 -4.96
N LYS A 144 -25.05 7.43 -4.38
CA LYS A 144 -25.96 8.49 -3.91
C LYS A 144 -26.63 9.31 -5.02
N SER A 145 -26.01 9.41 -6.19
CA SER A 145 -26.51 10.20 -7.33
C SER A 145 -27.47 9.44 -8.25
N SER A 146 -28.15 8.39 -7.75
CA SER A 146 -28.84 7.36 -8.56
C SER A 146 -30.10 6.82 -7.93
#